data_AF-A0A9D8AY83-F1
#
_entry.id   AF-A0A9D8AY83-F1
#
_cell.length_a   1.000
_cell.length_b   1.000
_cell.length_c   1.000
_cell.angle_alpha   90.00
_cell.angle_beta   90.00
_cell.angle_gamma   90.00
#
_symmetry.space_group_name_H-M   'P 1'
#
loop_
_entity.id
_entity.type
_entity.pdbx_description
1 polymer ?
#
loop_
_entity_poly.entity_id
_entity_poly.type
_entity_poly.pdbx_seq_one_letter_code
_entity_poly.pdbx_strand_id
1 'polypeptide(L)' 'FAADDLRLPLRLFQLRQKHANDAEANARLDQVFDAILAGDLDLARAILDDYPNES' A
#
# COMPACT_ATOMS: atom_id res chain seq x y z
N PHE A 1 -1.94 -3.37 16.86
CA PHE A 1 -0.65 -2.97 16.26
C PHE A 1 0.34 -4.13 16.38
N ALA A 2 0.34 -5.01 15.38
CA ALA A 2 1.38 -6.01 15.19
C ALA A 2 2.62 -5.35 14.56
N ALA A 3 3.79 -5.98 14.67
CA ALA A 3 5.00 -5.50 14.01
C ALA A 3 4.84 -5.35 12.48
N ASP A 4 3.93 -6.12 11.88
CA ASP A 4 3.57 -6.01 10.46
C ASP A 4 2.78 -4.75 10.09
N ASP A 5 2.13 -4.09 11.05
CA ASP A 5 1.42 -2.84 10.81
C ASP A 5 2.40 -1.68 10.60
N LEU A 6 3.55 -1.71 11.30
CA LEU A 6 4.63 -0.73 11.14
C LEU A 6 5.34 -0.86 9.78
N ARG A 7 5.16 -1.99 9.07
CA ARG A 7 5.76 -2.24 7.75
C ARG A 7 4.90 -1.75 6.59
N LEU A 8 3.61 -1.46 6.82
CA LEU A 8 2.68 -1.03 5.77
C LEU A 8 3.17 0.23 5.02
N PRO A 9 3.65 1.29 5.70
CA PRO A 9 4.16 2.48 5.00
C PRO A 9 5.41 2.18 4.15
N LEU A 10 6.27 1.29 4.63
CA LEU A 10 7.49 0.89 3.91
C LEU A 10 7.15 0.07 2.66
N ARG A 11 6.22 -0.90 2.78
CA ARG A 11 5.74 -1.72 1.66
C ARG A 11 5.07 -0.84 0.60
N LEU A 12 4.24 0.12 1.03
CA LEU A 12 3.63 1.12 0.16
C LEU A 12 4.67 1.94 -0.61
N PHE A 13 5.69 2.45 0.09
CA PHE A 13 6.75 3.23 -0.55
C PHE A 13 7.52 2.43 -1.62
N GLN A 14 7.85 1.17 -1.33
CA GLN A 14 8.51 0.29 -2.29
C GLN A 14 7.66 0.02 -3.54
N LEU A 15 6.34 -0.16 -3.38
CA LEU A 15 5.41 -0.32 -4.48
C LEU A 15 5.32 0.94 -5.34
N ARG A 16 5.21 2.13 -4.73
CA ARG A 16 5.23 3.39 -5.49
C ARG A 16 6.53 3.59 -6.27
N GLN A 17 7.65 3.16 -5.70
CA GLN A 17 8.94 3.21 -6.40
C GLN A 17 8.96 2.30 -7.64
N LYS A 18 8.39 1.08 -7.54
CA LYS A 18 8.27 0.16 -8.68
C LYS A 18 7.33 0.70 -9.76
N HIS A 19 6.24 1.35 -9.35
CA HIS A 19 5.22 1.89 -10.24
C HIS A 19 5.36 3.40 -10.46
N ALA A 20 6.57 3.97 -10.39
CA ALA A 20 6.78 5.42 -10.37
C ALA A 20 6.21 6.17 -11.60
N ASN A 21 6.06 5.49 -12.75
CA ASN A 21 5.50 6.06 -13.98
C ASN A 21 4.07 5.58 -14.29
N ASP A 22 3.46 4.82 -13.38
CA ASP A 22 2.11 4.31 -13.53
C ASP A 22 1.15 5.12 -12.64
N ALA A 23 0.44 6.05 -13.26
CA ALA A 23 -0.46 6.96 -12.56
C ALA A 23 -1.67 6.23 -11.95
N GLU A 24 -2.15 5.16 -12.61
CA GLU A 24 -3.29 4.37 -12.13
C GLU A 24 -2.88 3.57 -10.90
N ALA A 25 -1.69 2.97 -10.95
CA ALA A 25 -1.08 2.31 -9.81
C ALA A 25 -0.94 3.24 -8.60
N ASN A 26 -0.37 4.43 -8.81
CA ASN A 26 -0.16 5.37 -7.71
C ASN A 26 -1.49 5.89 -7.12
N ALA A 27 -2.52 6.09 -7.94
CA ALA A 27 -3.85 6.46 -7.46
C ALA A 27 -4.48 5.36 -6.58
N ARG A 28 -4.31 4.09 -6.93
CA ARG A 28 -4.76 2.96 -6.10
C ARG A 28 -3.93 2.84 -4.81
N LEU A 29 -2.63 3.14 -4.88
CA LEU A 29 -1.74 3.19 -3.72
C LEU A 29 -1.99 4.42 -2.82
N ASP A 30 -2.66 5.47 -3.28
CA ASP A 30 -3.14 6.57 -2.41
C ASP A 30 -4.23 6.07 -1.44
N GLN A 31 -5.08 5.15 -1.86
CA GLN A 31 -6.12 4.56 -1.00
C GLN A 31 -5.53 3.78 0.19
N VAL A 32 -4.36 3.16 -0.01
CA VAL A 32 -3.60 2.51 1.09
C VAL A 32 -3.16 3.55 2.12
N PHE A 33 -2.69 4.71 1.65
CA PHE A 33 -2.22 5.77 2.52
C PHE A 33 -3.37 6.37 3.34
N ASP A 34 -4.51 6.62 2.70
CA ASP A 34 -5.73 7.08 3.38
C ASP A 34 -6.22 6.08 4.44
N ALA A 35 -6.20 4.78 4.13
CA ALA A 35 -6.55 3.73 5.08
C ALA A 35 -5.61 3.70 6.29
N ILE A 36 -4.29 3.85 6.09
CA ILE A 36 -3.31 3.96 7.17
C ILE A 36 -3.59 5.19 8.05
N LEU A 37 -3.87 6.36 7.44
CA LEU A 37 -4.18 7.58 8.18
C LEU A 37 -5.49 7.47 8.97
N ALA A 38 -6.48 6.79 8.43
CA ALA A 38 -7.74 6.50 9.10
C ALA A 38 -7.62 5.43 10.21
N GLY A 39 -6.48 4.74 10.30
CA GLY A 39 -6.26 3.63 11.23
C GLY A 39 -6.89 2.30 10.78
N ASP A 40 -7.40 2.23 9.54
CA ASP A 40 -7.96 1.02 8.95
C ASP A 40 -6.84 0.18 8.29
N LEU A 41 -6.09 -0.50 9.15
CA LEU A 41 -4.92 -1.27 8.75
C LEU A 41 -5.28 -2.57 8.03
N ASP A 42 -6.48 -3.11 8.28
CA ASP A 42 -7.01 -4.28 7.57
C ASP A 42 -7.31 -3.95 6.11
N LEU A 43 -7.95 -2.80 5.85
CA LEU A 43 -8.16 -2.31 4.49
C LEU A 43 -6.84 -2.03 3.77
N ALA A 44 -5.91 -1.33 4.45
CA ALA A 44 -4.58 -1.06 3.88
C ALA A 44 -3.85 -2.34 3.46
N ARG A 45 -3.95 -3.40 4.28
CA ARG A 45 -3.34 -4.69 4.00
C ARG A 45 -4.03 -5.41 2.84
N ALA A 46 -5.37 -5.40 2.79
CA ALA A 46 -6.13 -6.00 1.69
C ALA A 46 -5.76 -5.39 0.34
N ILE A 47 -5.63 -4.05 0.25
CA ILE A 47 -5.25 -3.37 -0.99
C ILE A 47 -3.80 -3.72 -1.41
N LEU A 48 -2.87 -3.83 -0.45
CA LEU A 48 -1.48 -4.20 -0.72
C LEU A 48 -1.30 -5.67 -1.10
N ASP A 49 -2.17 -6.57 -0.62
CA ASP A 49 -2.16 -8.00 -0.96
C ASP A 49 -2.86 -8.29 -2.30
N ASP A 50 -3.85 -7.48 -2.68
CA ASP A 50 -4.48 -7.51 -4.01
C ASP A 50 -3.58 -6.91 -5.11
N TYR A 51 -2.51 -6.20 -4.71
CA TYR A 51 -1.54 -5.70 -5.67
C TYR A 51 -0.72 -6.86 -6.23
N PRO A 52 -0.79 -7.13 -7.55
CA PRO A 52 -0.12 -8.28 -8.13
C PRO A 52 1.38 -8.16 -7.87
N ASN A 53 1.95 -9.15 -7.17
CA ASN A 53 3.38 -9.42 -7.24
C ASN A 53 3.65 -9.81 -8.70
N GLU A 54 3.94 -8.83 -9.55
CA GLU A 54 4.33 -9.10 -10.92
C GLU A 54 5.49 -10.11 -10.91
N SER A 55 5.20 -11.27 -11.50
CA SER A 55 6.10 -12.42 -11.63
C SER A 55 7.07 -12.22 -12.80
#